data_AF-A0A2D9K0Q4-F1
#
_entry.id   AF-A0A2D9K0Q4-F1
#
_cell.length_a   1.000
_cell.length_b   1.000
_cell.length_c   1.000
_cell.angle_alpha   90.00
_cell.angle_beta   90.00
_cell.angle_gamma   90.00
#
_symmetry.space_group_name_H-M   'P 1'
#
loop_
_entity.id
_entity.type
_entity.pdbx_description
1 polymer ?
#
loop_
_entity_poly.entity_id
_entity_poly.type
_entity_poly.pdbx_seq_one_letter_code
_entity_poly.pdbx_strand_id
1 'polypeptide(L)'
;MKSLLKIALAVVGVASLSLSSVLADDCINKTCPFSGKEVDGSNSVEFVAKFCCGKCVDKFEKDPTAVAAKVAKAEDGKCAFSGKAASKESKVSIAVCCGKCEKKGKADPKALLAKLQKKKK
;
A
#
# COMPACT_ATOMS: atom_id res chain seq x y z
N MET A 1 22.07 56.41 -10.65
CA MET A 1 22.79 55.22 -11.19
C MET A 1 23.38 54.44 -10.03
N LYS A 2 23.21 53.11 -10.03
CA LYS A 2 23.91 52.09 -9.22
C LYS A 2 23.96 52.31 -7.70
N SER A 3 23.25 51.49 -6.93
CA SER A 3 23.85 50.27 -6.35
C SER A 3 22.92 49.71 -5.26
N LEU A 4 22.18 48.64 -5.59
CA LEU A 4 21.48 47.80 -4.61
C LEU A 4 22.47 46.69 -4.21
N LEU A 5 23.10 46.84 -3.05
CA LEU A 5 24.01 45.89 -2.41
C LEU A 5 23.38 45.55 -1.04
N LYS A 6 22.61 44.46 -0.96
CA LYS A 6 23.00 43.14 -0.43
C LYS A 6 22.99 43.03 1.11
N ILE A 7 22.14 42.09 1.55
CA ILE A 7 22.37 41.10 2.62
C ILE A 7 22.18 41.60 4.06
N ALA A 8 21.04 41.22 4.64
CA ALA A 8 20.95 40.78 6.04
C ALA A 8 19.67 39.96 6.23
N LEU A 9 19.69 38.68 5.86
CA LEU A 9 18.72 37.71 6.35
C LEU A 9 19.39 36.35 6.45
N ALA A 10 19.82 35.99 7.66
CA ALA A 10 20.11 34.61 8.00
C ALA A 10 19.55 34.34 9.39
N VAL A 11 18.23 34.11 9.42
CA VAL A 11 17.56 33.36 10.48
C VAL A 11 18.10 31.93 10.39
N VAL A 12 19.13 31.60 11.16
CA VAL A 12 19.46 30.19 11.47
C VAL A 12 18.53 29.78 12.60
N GLY A 13 17.26 29.61 12.22
CA GLY A 13 16.20 29.05 13.03
C GLY A 13 16.10 27.57 12.76
N VAL A 14 16.26 26.79 13.83
CA VAL A 14 15.90 25.38 14.01
C VAL A 14 14.81 24.88 13.05
N ALA A 15 15.11 23.83 12.31
CA ALA A 15 14.11 22.91 11.80
C ALA A 15 14.72 21.50 11.76
N SER A 16 14.64 20.84 12.92
CA SER A 16 14.78 19.39 13.04
C SER A 16 13.90 18.73 11.98
N LEU A 17 14.51 18.23 10.92
CA LEU A 17 13.87 17.34 9.97
C LEU A 17 13.75 15.97 10.65
N SER A 18 12.78 15.83 11.55
CA SER A 18 12.25 14.52 11.90
C SER A 18 11.56 13.99 10.64
N LEU A 19 12.32 13.28 9.80
CA LEU A 19 11.80 12.37 8.78
C LEU A 19 11.09 11.22 9.52
N SER A 20 9.89 11.51 10.00
CA SER A 20 8.98 10.52 10.55
C SER A 20 8.47 9.67 9.40
N SER A 21 9.14 8.54 9.16
CA SER A 21 8.59 7.25 8.74
C SER A 21 7.27 7.25 7.96
N VAL A 22 7.19 7.95 6.83
CA VAL A 22 6.02 7.94 5.91
C VAL A 22 5.82 6.59 5.21
N LEU A 23 6.73 5.63 5.39
CA LEU A 23 6.78 4.37 4.65
C LEU A 23 5.69 3.37 5.09
N ALA A 24 5.24 3.42 6.35
CA ALA A 24 4.28 2.45 6.90
C ALA A 24 2.81 2.86 6.73
N ASP A 25 2.52 4.13 6.41
CA ASP A 25 1.13 4.60 6.32
C ASP A 25 0.50 4.38 4.95
N ASP A 26 1.32 4.32 3.89
CA ASP A 26 0.87 3.98 2.53
C ASP A 26 0.45 2.50 2.40
N CYS A 27 0.93 1.65 3.30
CA CYS A 27 0.61 0.23 3.27
C CYS A 27 -0.73 -0.07 3.95
N ILE A 28 -1.53 -0.95 3.33
CA ILE A 28 -2.88 -1.29 3.79
C ILE A 28 -2.91 -2.16 5.06
N ASN A 29 -1.74 -2.51 5.60
CA ASN A 29 -1.56 -3.36 6.76
C ASN A 29 -0.45 -2.84 7.68
N LYS A 30 -0.65 -2.99 8.99
CA LYS A 30 0.36 -2.69 10.01
C LYS A 30 1.08 -3.95 10.53
N THR A 31 0.62 -5.14 10.13
CA THR A 31 1.22 -6.43 10.52
C THR A 31 1.47 -7.33 9.31
N CYS A 32 2.58 -8.05 9.35
CA CYS A 32 3.03 -8.95 8.30
C CYS A 32 2.06 -10.12 8.14
N PRO A 33 1.50 -10.36 6.93
CA PRO A 33 0.57 -11.46 6.69
C PRO A 33 1.19 -12.86 6.85
N PHE A 34 2.51 -13.00 6.71
CA PHE A 34 3.19 -14.29 6.90
C PHE A 34 3.42 -14.60 8.37
N SER A 35 4.03 -13.66 9.11
CA SER A 35 4.51 -13.91 10.47
C SER A 35 3.65 -13.27 11.55
N GLY A 36 2.90 -12.21 11.25
CA GLY A 36 2.11 -11.41 12.21
C GLY A 36 2.91 -10.38 12.99
N LYS A 37 4.21 -10.28 12.75
CA LYS A 37 5.04 -9.21 13.30
C LYS A 37 4.59 -7.87 12.72
N GLU A 38 4.76 -6.80 13.48
CA GLU A 38 4.58 -5.45 12.99
C GLU A 38 5.47 -5.18 11.78
N VAL A 39 5.00 -4.31 10.90
CA VAL A 39 5.73 -3.91 9.70
C VAL A 39 5.85 -2.40 9.67
N ASP A 40 7.06 -1.96 9.36
CA ASP A 40 7.49 -0.56 9.28
C ASP A 40 7.43 -0.01 7.84
N GLY A 41 6.91 -0.79 6.88
CA GLY A 41 6.80 -0.38 5.47
C GLY A 41 8.12 -0.45 4.69
N SER A 42 9.23 -0.84 5.31
CA SER A 42 10.54 -0.93 4.63
C SER A 42 10.58 -1.95 3.49
N ASN A 43 9.76 -3.01 3.58
CA ASN A 43 9.59 -3.99 2.51
C ASN A 43 8.10 -4.06 2.18
N SER A 44 7.74 -3.79 0.92
CA SER A 44 6.34 -3.79 0.48
C SER A 44 6.19 -4.47 -0.88
N VAL A 45 5.01 -5.01 -1.11
CA VAL A 45 4.61 -5.67 -2.35
C VAL A 45 3.41 -4.94 -2.90
N GLU A 46 3.56 -4.38 -4.10
CA GLU A 46 2.45 -3.77 -4.84
C GLU A 46 1.54 -4.88 -5.38
N PHE A 47 0.26 -4.80 -5.03
CA PHE A 47 -0.79 -5.67 -5.57
C PHE A 47 -1.71 -4.84 -6.46
N VAL A 48 -1.87 -5.26 -7.71
CA VAL A 48 -2.80 -4.64 -8.65
C VAL A 48 -4.09 -5.46 -8.71
N ALA A 49 -5.16 -4.92 -8.15
CA ALA A 49 -6.50 -5.49 -8.20
C ALA A 49 -7.25 -4.96 -9.42
N LYS A 50 -7.96 -5.83 -10.14
CA LYS A 50 -8.78 -5.45 -11.30
C LYS A 50 -10.27 -5.61 -11.01
N PHE A 51 -11.06 -4.61 -11.39
CA PHE A 51 -12.48 -4.48 -11.07
C PHE A 51 -13.31 -4.05 -12.29
N CYS A 52 -14.61 -4.37 -12.30
CA CYS A 52 -15.49 -4.05 -13.43
C CYS A 52 -16.03 -2.60 -13.40
N CYS A 53 -15.94 -1.88 -12.27
CA CYS A 53 -16.48 -0.52 -12.16
C CYS A 53 -15.82 0.27 -11.01
N GLY A 54 -16.01 1.60 -11.02
CA GLY A 54 -15.47 2.50 -9.99
C GLY A 54 -15.96 2.14 -8.58
N LYS A 55 -17.25 1.81 -8.41
CA LYS A 55 -17.79 1.41 -7.10
C LYS A 55 -17.08 0.20 -6.46
N CYS A 56 -16.55 -0.71 -7.29
CA CYS A 56 -15.78 -1.87 -6.79
C CYS A 56 -14.36 -1.46 -6.39
N VAL A 57 -13.76 -0.51 -7.13
CA VAL A 57 -12.49 0.12 -6.78
C VAL A 57 -12.63 0.87 -5.46
N ASP A 58 -13.62 1.75 -5.32
CA ASP A 58 -13.91 2.48 -4.07
C ASP A 58 -14.07 1.54 -2.86
N LYS A 59 -14.77 0.41 -3.04
CA LYS A 59 -14.91 -0.59 -1.96
C LYS A 59 -13.58 -1.22 -1.57
N PHE A 60 -12.71 -1.45 -2.55
CA PHE A 60 -11.38 -1.99 -2.31
C PHE A 60 -10.48 -0.95 -1.65
N GLU A 61 -10.46 0.29 -2.11
CA GLU A 61 -9.63 1.35 -1.53
C GLU A 61 -10.08 1.74 -0.12
N LYS A 62 -11.40 1.70 0.16
CA LYS A 62 -11.92 1.95 1.51
C LYS A 62 -11.45 0.93 2.54
N ASP A 63 -11.51 -0.35 2.20
CA ASP A 63 -11.20 -1.42 3.14
C ASP A 63 -10.63 -2.65 2.40
N PRO A 64 -9.42 -2.53 1.85
CA PRO A 64 -8.85 -3.54 0.96
C PRO A 64 -8.64 -4.85 1.71
N THR A 65 -8.30 -4.74 2.99
CA THR A 65 -8.17 -5.86 3.91
C THR A 65 -9.49 -6.56 4.15
N ALA A 66 -10.65 -5.89 4.15
CA ALA A 66 -11.97 -6.52 4.34
C ALA A 66 -12.42 -7.34 3.12
N VAL A 67 -11.97 -6.97 1.92
CA VAL A 67 -12.37 -7.62 0.66
C VAL A 67 -11.24 -8.44 0.03
N ALA A 68 -10.05 -8.43 0.62
CA ALA A 68 -8.84 -9.11 0.18
C ALA A 68 -9.05 -10.60 -0.17
N ALA A 69 -9.84 -11.35 0.60
CA ALA A 69 -10.10 -12.76 0.30
C ALA A 69 -10.94 -12.94 -0.98
N LYS A 70 -11.90 -12.05 -1.23
CA LYS A 70 -12.70 -12.06 -2.47
C LYS A 70 -11.83 -11.71 -3.66
N VAL A 71 -10.99 -10.69 -3.52
CA VAL A 71 -10.06 -10.26 -4.58
C VAL A 71 -9.02 -11.33 -4.89
N ALA A 72 -8.46 -11.99 -3.88
CA ALA A 72 -7.51 -13.07 -4.07
C ALA A 72 -8.11 -14.34 -4.71
N LYS A 73 -9.42 -14.59 -4.49
CA LYS A 73 -10.15 -15.69 -5.12
C LYS A 73 -10.67 -15.36 -6.53
N ALA A 74 -10.57 -14.10 -6.95
CA ALA A 74 -11.04 -13.70 -8.26
C ALA A 74 -10.15 -14.28 -9.37
N GLU A 75 -10.81 -14.76 -10.42
CA GLU A 75 -10.14 -15.13 -11.66
C GLU A 75 -9.53 -13.89 -12.32
N ASP A 76 -8.38 -14.09 -12.97
CA ASP A 76 -7.71 -13.02 -13.70
C ASP A 76 -8.61 -12.42 -14.78
N GLY A 77 -8.65 -11.09 -14.83
CA GLY A 77 -9.53 -10.35 -15.75
C GLY A 77 -11.00 -10.32 -15.34
N LYS A 78 -11.38 -10.85 -14.17
CA LYS A 78 -12.76 -10.78 -13.65
C LYS A 78 -12.83 -9.98 -12.36
N CYS A 79 -13.96 -9.31 -12.17
CA CYS A 79 -14.24 -8.55 -10.97
C CYS A 79 -14.54 -9.48 -9.80
N ALA A 80 -13.82 -9.31 -8.69
CA ALA A 80 -13.98 -10.07 -7.46
C ALA A 80 -15.38 -10.03 -6.82
N PHE A 81 -16.16 -8.99 -7.11
CA PHE A 81 -17.48 -8.79 -6.50
C PHE A 81 -18.63 -9.32 -7.34
N SER A 82 -18.52 -9.22 -8.66
CA SER A 82 -19.64 -9.50 -9.58
C SER A 82 -19.31 -10.54 -10.65
N GLY A 83 -18.05 -10.98 -10.78
CA GLY A 83 -17.60 -11.93 -11.82
C GLY A 83 -17.55 -11.37 -13.24
N LYS A 84 -18.01 -10.13 -13.47
CA LYS A 84 -17.95 -9.44 -14.77
C LYS A 84 -16.49 -9.17 -15.19
N ALA A 85 -16.25 -8.98 -16.48
CA ALA A 85 -14.95 -8.57 -17.00
C ALA A 85 -14.44 -7.30 -16.29
N ALA A 86 -13.16 -7.30 -15.92
CA ALA A 86 -12.54 -6.16 -15.29
C ALA A 86 -12.20 -5.09 -16.34
N SER A 87 -12.47 -3.83 -15.99
CA SER A 87 -12.24 -2.67 -16.87
C SER A 87 -11.50 -1.54 -16.17
N LYS A 88 -11.36 -1.62 -14.84
CA LYS A 88 -10.60 -0.69 -14.01
C LYS A 88 -9.61 -1.48 -13.14
N GLU A 89 -8.61 -0.79 -12.64
CA GLU A 89 -7.61 -1.35 -11.74
C GLU A 89 -7.32 -0.41 -10.59
N SER A 90 -6.91 -0.97 -9.46
CA SER A 90 -6.49 -0.24 -8.26
C SER A 90 -5.29 -0.93 -7.67
N LYS A 91 -4.38 -0.15 -7.10
CA LYS A 91 -3.08 -0.61 -6.62
C LYS A 91 -3.03 -0.40 -5.12
N VAL A 92 -2.56 -1.41 -4.40
CA VAL A 92 -2.33 -1.30 -2.95
C VAL A 92 -0.96 -1.84 -2.59
N SER A 93 -0.33 -1.16 -1.63
CA SER A 93 0.95 -1.55 -1.06
C SER A 93 0.71 -2.47 0.14
N ILE A 94 1.30 -3.67 0.12
CA ILE A 94 1.23 -4.62 1.24
C ILE A 94 2.60 -4.73 1.89
N ALA A 95 2.73 -4.26 3.12
CA ALA A 95 3.99 -4.33 3.87
C ALA A 95 4.24 -5.74 4.42
N VAL A 96 5.51 -6.13 4.42
CA VAL A 96 6.01 -7.42 4.90
C VAL A 96 7.23 -7.22 5.79
N CYS A 97 7.43 -8.12 6.76
CA CYS A 97 8.44 -7.92 7.80
C CYS A 97 9.89 -8.22 7.36
N CYS A 98 10.12 -8.73 6.15
CA CYS A 98 11.47 -8.99 5.64
C CYS A 98 11.48 -9.22 4.13
N GLY A 99 12.64 -9.04 3.50
CA GLY A 99 12.82 -9.25 2.06
C GLY A 99 12.52 -10.69 1.59
N LYS A 100 12.63 -11.71 2.46
CA LYS A 100 12.21 -13.08 2.11
C LYS A 100 10.68 -13.20 1.98
N CYS A 101 9.92 -12.48 2.80
CA CYS A 101 8.48 -12.37 2.66
C CYS A 101 8.09 -11.53 1.44
N GLU A 102 8.88 -10.51 1.10
CA GLU A 102 8.68 -9.72 -0.11
C GLU A 102 8.82 -10.59 -1.37
N LYS A 103 9.89 -11.37 -1.46
CA LYS A 103 10.09 -12.33 -2.56
C LYS A 103 8.93 -13.32 -2.67
N LYS A 104 8.46 -13.87 -1.55
CA LYS A 104 7.28 -14.76 -1.53
C LYS A 104 6.00 -14.05 -1.96
N GLY A 105 5.82 -12.81 -1.54
CA GLY A 105 4.67 -11.98 -1.91
C GLY A 105 4.66 -11.59 -3.38
N LYS A 106 5.83 -11.27 -3.97
CA LYS A 106 5.96 -11.01 -5.40
C LYS A 106 5.72 -12.27 -6.25
N ALA A 107 6.14 -13.44 -5.75
CA ALA A 107 5.87 -14.71 -6.41
C ALA A 107 4.38 -15.09 -6.39
N ASP A 108 3.68 -14.77 -5.30
CA ASP A 108 2.26 -15.09 -5.15
C ASP A 108 1.46 -13.95 -4.49
N PRO A 109 1.19 -12.87 -5.25
CA PRO A 109 0.61 -11.64 -4.71
C PRO A 109 -0.86 -11.85 -4.30
N LYS A 110 -1.58 -12.77 -4.95
CA LYS A 110 -2.94 -13.18 -4.55
C LYS A 110 -2.93 -13.88 -3.19
N ALA A 111 -2.03 -14.84 -2.97
CA ALA A 111 -1.91 -15.50 -1.66
C ALA A 111 -1.50 -14.52 -0.55
N LEU A 112 -0.66 -13.52 -0.87
CA LEU A 112 -0.29 -12.46 0.07
C LEU A 112 -1.52 -11.67 0.52
N LEU A 113 -2.33 -11.18 -0.43
CA LEU A 113 -3.55 -10.44 -0.15
C LEU A 113 -4.54 -11.29 0.67
N ALA A 114 -4.75 -12.56 0.30
CA ALA A 114 -5.64 -13.47 1.02
C ALA A 114 -5.28 -13.65 2.51
N LYS A 115 -3.99 -13.55 2.86
CA LYS A 115 -3.51 -13.70 4.24
C LYS A 115 -3.81 -12.51 5.14
N LEU A 116 -4.08 -11.33 4.57
CA LEU A 116 -4.40 -10.13 5.36
C LEU A 116 -5.71 -10.27 6.15
N GLN A 117 -6.68 -11.02 5.63
CA GLN A 117 -7.97 -11.25 6.30
C GLN A 117 -7.86 -12.12 7.57
N LYS A 118 -6.88 -13.03 7.62
CA LYS A 118 -6.78 -14.05 8.68
C LYS A 118 -6.24 -13.50 10.00
N LYS A 119 -5.82 -12.23 10.06
CA LYS A 119 -5.14 -11.65 11.23
C LYS A 119 -5.91 -10.54 11.95
N LYS A 120 -7.12 -10.16 11.50
CA LYS A 120 -8.06 -9.44 12.36
C LYS A 120 -8.63 -10.46 13.37
N LYS A 121 -7.96 -10.65 14.50
CA LYS A 121 -8.52 -11.30 15.68
C LYS A 121 -8.63 -10.27 16.79
#